data_AF-A0A1Y0IG45-F1
#
_entry.id   AF-A0A1Y0IG45-F1
#
_cell.length_a   1.000
_cell.length_b   1.000
_cell.length_c   1.000
_cell.angle_alpha   90.00
_cell.angle_beta   90.00
_cell.angle_gamma   90.00
#
_symmetry.space_group_name_H-M   'P 1'
#
loop_
_entity.id
_entity.type
_entity.pdbx_description
1 polymer ?
#
loop_
_entity_poly.entity_id
_entity_poly.type
_entity_poly.pdbx_seq_one_letter_code
_entity_poly.pdbx_strand_id
1 'polypeptide(L)'
;MTSQERANFWHQHVINWQTSGFSGQAYCKQQSLTYHQFVYWRKKYADSNQDCELTERPGFAKVAAADHTLPRQEGLSISLPNGMAISGLHGDNIHLLGAILEQL
;
A
#
# COMPACT_ATOMS: atom_id res chain seq x y z
N MET A 1 22.38 -10.37 23.84
CA MET A 1 21.15 -9.62 24.13
C MET A 1 19.96 -10.40 23.60
N THR A 2 19.16 -10.95 24.50
CA THR A 2 17.89 -11.61 24.19
C THR A 2 16.88 -10.59 23.65
N SER A 3 15.76 -11.08 23.09
CA SER A 3 14.72 -10.19 22.57
C SER A 3 14.14 -9.28 23.67
N GLN A 4 14.00 -9.81 24.89
CA GLN A 4 13.43 -9.11 26.04
C GLN A 4 14.34 -8.00 26.58
N GLU A 5 15.65 -8.25 26.66
CA GLU A 5 16.62 -7.25 27.12
C GLU A 5 16.66 -6.03 26.20
N ARG A 6 16.57 -6.25 24.88
CA ARG A 6 16.49 -5.15 23.90
C ARG A 6 15.20 -4.35 24.06
N ALA A 7 14.08 -5.03 24.29
CA ALA A 7 12.82 -4.33 24.55
C ALA A 7 12.92 -3.44 25.79
N ASN A 8 13.42 -3.96 26.91
CA ASN A 8 13.57 -3.18 28.13
C ASN A 8 14.51 -1.99 27.95
N PHE A 9 15.65 -2.19 27.27
CA PHE A 9 16.60 -1.12 26.93
C PHE A 9 15.93 0.02 26.15
N TRP A 10 15.19 -0.30 25.10
CA TRP A 10 14.51 0.70 24.28
C TRP A 10 13.33 1.35 25.00
N HIS A 11 12.61 0.60 25.84
CA HIS A 11 11.53 1.15 26.64
C HIS A 11 12.02 2.25 27.59
N GLN A 12 13.14 2.02 28.30
CA GLN A 12 13.75 3.02 29.17
C GLN A 12 14.18 4.26 28.39
N HIS A 13 14.80 4.08 27.22
CA HIS A 13 15.21 5.22 26.41
C HIS A 13 14.03 6.04 25.87
N VAL A 14 12.90 5.41 25.55
CA VAL A 14 11.68 6.12 25.10
C VAL A 14 11.07 6.93 26.25
N ILE A 15 11.00 6.38 27.47
CA ILE A 15 10.53 7.11 28.65
C ILE A 15 11.43 8.31 28.96
N ASN A 16 12.75 8.08 29.00
CA ASN A 16 13.72 9.15 29.26
C ASN A 16 13.66 10.25 28.18
N TRP A 17 13.42 9.88 26.92
CA TRP A 17 13.22 10.85 25.85
C TRP A 17 11.96 11.70 26.07
N GLN A 18 10.83 11.06 26.42
CA GLN A 18 9.57 11.75 26.69
C GLN A 18 9.68 12.75 27.84
N THR A 19 10.41 12.41 28.90
CA THR A 19 10.62 13.31 30.04
C THR A 19 11.64 14.42 29.75
N SER A 20 12.56 14.22 28.80
CA SER A 20 13.59 15.21 28.46
C SER A 20 13.08 16.37 27.60
N GLY A 21 11.93 16.23 26.91
CA GLY A 21 11.39 17.27 26.03
C GLY A 21 12.22 17.57 24.76
N PHE A 22 13.30 16.83 24.51
CA PHE A 22 14.13 16.99 23.33
C PHE A 22 13.46 16.45 22.06
N SER A 23 13.86 16.95 20.89
CA SER A 23 13.52 16.26 19.64
C SER A 23 14.19 14.88 19.60
N GLY A 24 13.54 13.89 18.97
CA GLY A 24 14.07 12.52 18.92
C GLY A 24 15.49 12.45 18.34
N GLN A 25 15.81 13.30 17.35
CA GLN A 25 17.14 13.37 16.76
C GLN A 25 18.18 13.93 17.74
N ALA A 26 17.84 14.97 18.51
CA ALA A 26 18.74 15.55 19.51
C ALA A 26 19.03 14.55 20.64
N TYR A 27 18.01 13.84 21.10
CA TYR A 27 18.17 12.79 22.11
C TYR A 27 19.03 11.64 21.60
N CYS A 28 18.82 11.16 20.38
CA CYS A 28 19.66 10.13 19.78
C CYS A 28 21.12 10.56 19.65
N LYS A 29 21.38 11.84 19.31
CA LYS A 29 22.74 12.38 19.26
C LYS A 29 23.40 12.42 20.65
N GLN A 30 22.67 12.83 21.68
CA GLN A 30 23.20 12.94 23.05
C GLN A 30 23.49 11.56 23.68
N GLN A 31 22.63 10.58 23.43
CA GLN A 31 22.72 9.23 24.00
C GLN A 31 23.45 8.23 23.08
N SER A 32 24.04 8.71 21.97
CA SER A 32 24.72 7.88 20.97
C SER A 32 23.87 6.71 20.47
N LEU A 33 22.58 6.96 20.24
CA LEU A 33 21.61 5.96 19.77
C LEU A 33 21.42 6.04 18.26
N THR A 34 21.19 4.89 17.64
CA THR A 34 20.82 4.82 16.22
C THR A 34 19.40 5.35 16.00
N TYR A 35 19.28 6.43 15.22
CA TYR A 35 18.00 7.13 15.02
C TYR A 35 16.89 6.23 14.46
N HIS A 36 17.18 5.39 13.45
CA HIS A 36 16.16 4.51 12.86
C HIS A 36 15.63 3.46 13.86
N GLN A 37 16.50 2.94 14.73
CA GLN A 37 16.09 2.00 15.78
C GLN A 37 15.20 2.71 16.81
N PHE A 38 15.56 3.92 17.22
CA PHE A 38 14.75 4.73 18.12
C PHE A 38 13.35 5.01 17.55
N VAL A 39 13.25 5.42 16.29
CA VAL A 39 11.97 5.68 15.62
C VAL A 39 11.10 4.42 15.57
N TYR A 40 11.69 3.26 15.24
CA TYR A 40 10.99 1.98 15.25
C TYR A 40 10.42 1.66 16.62
N TRP A 41 11.23 1.71 17.68
CA TRP A 41 10.78 1.39 19.04
C TRP A 41 9.77 2.39 19.57
N ARG A 42 9.94 3.68 19.29
CA ARG A 42 8.96 4.72 19.62
C ARG A 42 7.60 4.42 18.98
N LYS A 43 7.59 4.07 17.68
CA LYS A 43 6.35 3.69 16.98
C LYS A 43 5.74 2.43 17.59
N LYS A 44 6.56 1.40 17.83
CA LYS A 44 6.11 0.15 18.44
C LYS A 44 5.40 0.37 19.78
N TYR A 45 5.94 1.22 20.66
CA TYR A 45 5.30 1.53 21.94
C TYR A 45 4.11 2.50 21.85
N ALA A 46 4.05 3.34 20.80
CA ALA A 46 2.86 4.13 20.51
C ALA A 46 1.70 3.24 20.04
N ASP A 47 1.99 2.31 19.12
CA ASP A 47 1.02 1.35 18.58
C ASP A 47 0.54 0.38 19.68
N SER A 48 1.40 -0.05 20.62
CA SER A 48 0.99 -0.89 21.77
C SER A 48 0.04 -0.21 22.76
N ASN A 49 0.00 1.14 22.81
CA ASN A 49 -1.01 1.89 23.58
C ASN A 49 -2.28 2.16 22.75
N GLN A 50 -2.26 1.84 21.45
CA GLN A 50 -3.35 2.00 20.50
C GLN A 50 -4.04 0.68 20.15
N ASP A 51 -3.87 -0.36 20.97
CA ASP A 51 -4.60 -1.64 20.86
C ASP A 51 -6.12 -1.51 21.17
N CYS A 52 -6.68 -0.30 21.13
CA CYS A 52 -8.12 -0.05 21.13
C CYS A 52 -8.60 0.79 19.93
N GLU A 53 -7.73 1.39 19.13
CA GLU A 53 -8.11 2.03 17.86
C GLU A 53 -6.90 2.05 16.90
N LEU A 54 -6.48 0.87 16.45
CA LEU A 54 -5.89 0.76 15.12
C LEU A 54 -7.01 1.12 14.14
N THR A 55 -7.25 2.42 13.94
CA THR A 55 -7.77 2.89 12.66
C THR A 55 -6.75 2.42 11.65
N GLU A 56 -7.02 1.24 11.06
CA GLU A 56 -6.31 0.76 9.90
C GLU A 56 -6.33 1.92 8.92
N ARG A 57 -5.22 2.65 8.81
CA ARG A 57 -5.01 3.52 7.66
C ARG A 57 -4.65 2.54 6.58
N PRO A 58 -5.60 2.10 5.73
CA PRO A 58 -5.24 1.11 4.74
C PRO A 58 -4.20 1.80 3.85
N GLY A 59 -3.00 1.22 3.76
CA GLY A 59 -1.96 1.70 2.83
C GLY A 59 -2.40 1.66 1.37
N PHE A 60 -3.58 1.09 1.14
CA PHE A 60 -4.27 0.97 -0.13
C PHE A 60 -5.64 1.65 0.00
N ALA A 61 -5.92 2.59 -0.91
CA ALA A 61 -7.28 3.08 -1.07
C ALA A 61 -8.14 1.94 -1.65
N LYS A 62 -9.29 1.66 -1.02
CA LYS A 62 -10.28 0.74 -1.59
C LYS A 62 -10.87 1.41 -2.82
N VAL A 63 -10.41 1.00 -4.00
CA VAL A 63 -11.04 1.39 -5.26
C VAL A 63 -12.29 0.54 -5.39
N ALA A 64 -13.46 1.17 -5.28
CA ALA A 64 -14.67 0.54 -5.76
C ALA A 64 -14.44 0.27 -7.25
N ALA A 65 -14.46 -1.00 -7.66
CA ALA A 65 -14.63 -1.30 -9.07
C ALA A 65 -15.87 -0.51 -9.48
N ALA A 66 -15.71 0.43 -10.41
CA ALA A 66 -16.88 1.02 -11.02
C ALA A 66 -17.62 -0.20 -11.59
N ASP A 67 -18.78 -0.50 -11.03
CA ASP A 67 -19.79 -1.27 -11.71
C ASP A 67 -20.12 -0.44 -12.94
N HIS A 68 -19.28 -0.59 -13.95
CA HIS A 68 -19.59 -0.25 -15.30
C HIS A 68 -20.77 -1.15 -15.61
N THR A 69 -21.96 -0.60 -15.34
CA THR A 69 -23.16 -0.78 -16.13
C THR A 69 -22.87 -0.32 -17.57
N LEU A 70 -21.80 -0.84 -18.16
CA LEU A 70 -21.78 -1.03 -19.59
C LEU A 70 -22.93 -2.01 -19.82
N PRO A 71 -23.88 -1.71 -20.74
CA PRO A 71 -24.83 -2.72 -21.16
C PRO A 71 -23.99 -3.94 -21.48
N ARG A 72 -24.30 -5.06 -20.82
CA ARG A 72 -23.70 -6.38 -21.07
C ARG A 72 -23.31 -6.41 -22.54
N GLN A 73 -22.02 -6.22 -22.84
CA GLN A 73 -21.62 -6.16 -24.24
C GLN A 73 -21.74 -7.60 -24.69
N GLU A 74 -22.90 -7.95 -25.26
CA GLU A 74 -23.20 -9.24 -25.85
C GLU A 74 -22.43 -9.38 -27.17
N GLY A 75 -21.13 -9.12 -27.11
CA GLY A 75 -20.26 -9.09 -28.27
C GLY A 75 -19.04 -9.96 -28.03
N LEU A 76 -18.66 -10.70 -29.07
CA LEU A 76 -17.42 -11.46 -29.09
C LEU A 76 -16.23 -10.51 -28.95
N SER A 77 -15.22 -10.91 -28.19
CA SER A 77 -13.96 -10.18 -28.05
C SER A 77 -12.81 -11.07 -28.53
N ILE A 78 -11.89 -10.49 -29.30
CA ILE A 78 -10.71 -11.18 -29.84
C ILE A 78 -9.46 -10.43 -29.40
N SER A 79 -8.47 -11.17 -28.91
CA SER A 79 -7.13 -10.65 -28.58
C SER A 79 -6.13 -11.08 -29.64
N LEU A 80 -5.38 -10.13 -30.20
CA LEU A 80 -4.33 -10.38 -31.18
C LEU A 80 -2.98 -10.59 -30.47
N PRO A 81 -2.03 -11.34 -31.06
CA PRO A 81 -0.69 -11.56 -30.50
C PRO A 81 0.10 -10.27 -30.25
N ASN A 82 -0.30 -9.20 -30.94
CA ASN A 82 0.32 -7.88 -30.88
C ASN A 82 -0.12 -7.09 -29.62
N GLY A 83 -0.95 -7.68 -28.76
CA GLY A 83 -1.49 -7.05 -27.55
C GLY A 83 -2.73 -6.20 -27.79
N MET A 84 -3.23 -6.11 -29.01
CA MET A 84 -4.48 -5.42 -29.33
C MET A 84 -5.69 -6.30 -29.01
N ALA A 85 -6.75 -5.72 -28.45
CA ALA A 85 -8.02 -6.38 -28.24
C ALA A 85 -9.13 -5.65 -29.01
N ILE A 86 -9.93 -6.42 -29.77
CA ILE A 86 -11.12 -5.95 -30.46
C ILE A 86 -12.32 -6.51 -29.71
N SER A 87 -13.21 -5.65 -29.22
CA SER A 87 -14.38 -6.02 -28.42
C SER A 87 -15.67 -5.48 -29.02
N GLY A 88 -16.80 -6.10 -28.69
CA GLY A 88 -18.12 -5.65 -29.18
C GLY A 88 -18.46 -6.16 -30.59
N LEU A 89 -17.98 -7.34 -30.97
CA LEU A 89 -18.32 -7.97 -32.25
C LEU A 89 -19.69 -8.66 -32.18
N HIS A 90 -20.60 -8.25 -33.05
CA HIS A 90 -21.97 -8.76 -33.17
C HIS A 90 -22.23 -9.16 -34.64
N GLY A 91 -23.35 -9.84 -34.91
CA GLY A 91 -23.70 -10.29 -36.27
C GLY A 91 -23.71 -9.18 -37.32
N ASP A 92 -24.09 -7.96 -36.92
CA ASP A 92 -24.19 -6.80 -37.82
C ASP A 92 -22.83 -6.19 -38.21
N ASN A 93 -21.79 -6.38 -37.38
CA ASN A 93 -20.50 -5.71 -37.56
C ASN A 93 -19.34 -6.68 -37.82
N ILE A 94 -19.58 -8.00 -37.77
CA ILE A 94 -18.54 -9.02 -37.98
C ILE A 94 -17.87 -8.92 -39.36
N HIS A 95 -18.59 -8.42 -40.37
CA HIS A 95 -18.03 -8.20 -41.70
C HIS A 95 -16.90 -7.14 -41.71
N LEU A 96 -16.88 -6.21 -40.75
CA LEU A 96 -15.83 -5.21 -40.63
C LEU A 96 -14.52 -5.79 -40.07
N LEU A 97 -14.57 -6.97 -39.43
CA LEU A 97 -13.39 -7.58 -38.82
C LEU A 97 -12.29 -7.85 -39.85
N GLY A 98 -12.66 -8.35 -41.04
CA GLY A 98 -11.70 -8.61 -42.12
C GLY A 98 -10.97 -7.34 -42.56
N ALA A 99 -11.71 -6.25 -42.80
CA ALA A 99 -11.14 -4.97 -43.19
C ALA A 99 -10.24 -4.35 -42.10
N ILE A 100 -10.58 -4.54 -40.82
CA ILE A 100 -9.74 -4.07 -39.70
C ILE A 100 -8.43 -4.87 -39.65
N LEU A 101 -8.50 -6.20 -39.84
CA LEU A 101 -7.31 -7.06 -39.84
C LEU A 101 -6.38 -6.80 -41.03
N GLU A 102 -6.90 -6.36 -42.17
CA GLU A 102 -6.07 -6.01 -43.35
C GLU A 102 -5.27 -4.71 -43.18
N GLN A 103 -5.61 -3.87 -42.20
CA GLN A 103 -4.94 -2.59 -41.93
C GLN A 103 -3.94 -2.66 -40.75
N LEU A 104 -3.77 -3.84 -40.15
CA LEU A 104 -2.89 -4.11 -39.01
C LEU A 104 -1.66 -4.92 -39.42
#